data_AF-A0A521V962-F1
#
_entry.id   AF-A0A521V962-F1
#
_cell.length_a   1.000
_cell.length_b   1.000
_cell.length_c   1.000
_cell.angle_alpha   90.00
_cell.angle_beta   90.00
_cell.angle_gamma   90.00
#
_symmetry.space_group_name_H-M   'P 1'
#
loop_
_entity.id
_entity.type
_entity.pdbx_description
1 polymer ?
#
loop_
_entity_poly.entity_id
_entity_poly.type
_entity_poly.pdbx_seq_one_letter_code
_entity_poly.pdbx_strand_id
1 'polypeptide(L)' 'VQQHFDLRPKGIIQMLDLLRPIYEKTAAYGHFGREEPEFTWEATDKALALKQVA' A
#
# COMPACT_ATOMS: atom_id res chain seq x y z
N VAL A 1 7.69 -9.32 -9.41
CA VAL A 1 7.10 -9.02 -8.08
C VAL A 1 8.18 -8.80 -7.01
N GLN A 2 8.97 -9.81 -6.60
CA GLN A 2 9.96 -9.66 -5.50
C GLN A 2 10.99 -8.54 -5.72
N GLN A 3 11.31 -8.21 -6.97
CA GLN A 3 12.20 -7.09 -7.30
C GLN A 3 11.61 -5.70 -7.03
N HIS A 4 10.27 -5.58 -6.92
CA HIS A 4 9.57 -4.29 -6.75
C HIS A 4 8.87 -4.16 -5.38
N PHE A 5 8.75 -5.25 -4.63
CA PHE A 5 8.07 -5.31 -3.34
C PHE A 5 8.93 -6.04 -2.31
N ASP A 6 9.28 -5.36 -1.22
CA ASP A 6 9.88 -5.97 -0.04
C ASP A 6 8.78 -6.51 0.88
N LEU A 7 8.60 -7.83 0.85
CA LEU A 7 7.55 -8.53 1.60
C LEU A 7 7.96 -8.89 3.04
N ARG A 8 9.15 -8.47 3.51
CA ARG A 8 9.51 -8.62 4.92
C ARG A 8 8.64 -7.67 5.77
N PRO A 9 8.33 -8.00 7.04
CA PRO A 9 7.46 -7.17 7.88
C PRO A 9 7.87 -5.69 7.94
N LYS A 10 9.16 -5.42 8.15
CA LYS A 10 9.70 -4.05 8.16
C LYS A 10 9.60 -3.37 6.79
N GLY A 11 9.79 -4.12 5.71
CA GLY A 11 9.67 -3.63 4.33
C GLY A 11 8.25 -3.17 4.02
N ILE A 12 7.25 -3.96 4.38
CA ILE A 12 5.82 -3.62 4.22
C ILE A 12 5.49 -2.32 4.97
N ILE A 13 5.90 -2.23 6.24
CA ILE A 13 5.68 -1.02 7.06
C ILE A 13 6.27 0.23 6.40
N GLN A 14 7.48 0.12 5.83
CA GLN A 14 8.16 1.24 5.17
C GLN A 14 7.51 1.59 3.83
N MET A 15 7.20 0.59 3.00
CA MET A 15 6.62 0.80 1.67
C MET A 15 5.23 1.45 1.72
N LEU A 16 4.43 1.09 2.73
CA LEU A 16 3.07 1.60 2.91
C LEU A 16 2.99 2.71 3.96
N ASP A 17 4.11 3.15 4.54
CA ASP A 17 4.16 4.19 5.56
C ASP A 17 3.15 3.96 6.70
N LEU A 18 3.24 2.80 7.37
CA LEU A 18 2.18 2.33 8.28
C LEU A 18 2.30 2.83 9.73
N LEU A 19 3.41 3.44 10.13
CA LEU A 19 3.61 3.93 11.50
C LEU A 19 2.97 5.32 11.71
N ARG A 20 1.68 5.41 11.42
CA ARG A 20 0.87 6.62 11.51
C ARG A 20 -0.53 6.31 12.08
N PRO A 21 -1.24 7.28 12.67
CA PRO A 21 -2.60 7.08 13.17
C PRO A 21 -3.63 7.10 12.02
N ILE A 22 -3.57 6.13 11.11
CA ILE A 22 -4.38 6.08 9.88
C ILE A 22 -5.57 5.10 9.93
N TYR A 23 -5.69 4.33 11.02
CA TYR A 23 -6.52 3.13 11.03
C TYR A 23 -7.99 3.37 11.34
N GLU A 24 -8.36 4.48 12.00
CA GLU A 24 -9.75 4.74 12.43
C GLU A 24 -10.75 4.70 11.27
N LYS A 25 -10.40 5.32 10.13
CA LYS A 25 -11.25 5.34 8.93
C LYS A 25 -11.49 3.95 8.33
N THR A 26 -10.62 2.97 8.61
CA THR A 26 -10.76 1.59 8.11
C THR A 26 -11.75 0.75 8.92
N ALA A 27 -12.08 1.17 10.14
CA ALA A 27 -12.89 0.40 11.09
C ALA A 27 -14.36 0.24 10.66
N ALA A 28 -14.82 1.02 9.67
CA ALA A 28 -16.13 0.91 9.07
C ALA A 28 -16.02 1.06 7.54
N TYR A 29 -17.00 0.51 6.82
CA TYR A 29 -17.10 0.57 5.36
C TYR A 29 -15.95 -0.11 4.59
N GLY A 30 -15.20 -0.98 5.26
CA GLY A 30 -14.16 -1.81 4.66
C GLY A 30 -12.79 -1.15 4.56
N HIS A 31 -11.76 -2.00 4.46
CA HIS A 31 -10.34 -1.60 4.37
C HIS A 31 -9.86 -1.35 2.94
N PHE A 32 -10.55 -1.90 1.93
CA PHE A 32 -10.11 -1.92 0.54
C PHE A 32 -11.12 -1.27 -0.41
N GLY A 33 -10.66 -0.83 -1.58
CA GLY A 33 -11.49 -0.25 -2.64
C GLY A 33 -11.91 1.19 -2.36
N ARG A 34 -11.19 1.89 -1.48
CA ARG A 34 -11.46 3.27 -1.05
C ARG A 34 -10.22 4.12 -1.25
N GLU A 35 -10.26 5.08 -2.18
CA GLU A 35 -9.13 5.97 -2.45
C GLU A 35 -9.07 7.13 -1.43
N GLU A 36 -8.74 6.80 -0.18
CA GLU A 36 -8.47 7.79 0.88
C GLU A 36 -6.96 8.09 0.92
N PRO A 37 -6.54 9.34 1.23
CA PRO A 37 -5.11 9.69 1.35
C PRO A 37 -4.32 8.82 2.35
N GLU A 38 -5.00 8.29 3.37
CA GLU A 38 -4.42 7.44 4.39
C GLU A 38 -4.15 6.00 3.92
N PHE A 39 -4.88 5.52 2.90
CA PHE A 39 -4.86 4.11 2.47
C PHE A 39 -3.84 3.90 1.36
N THR A 40 -2.56 3.98 1.74
CA THR A 40 -1.41 3.85 0.83
C THR A 40 -1.37 2.53 0.06
N TRP A 41 -2.03 1.47 0.56
CA TRP A 41 -2.14 0.18 -0.13
C TRP A 41 -3.08 0.18 -1.33
N GLU A 42 -3.95 1.18 -1.46
CA GLU A 42 -4.82 1.35 -2.64
C GLU A 42 -4.09 2.06 -3.79
N ALA A 43 -2.93 2.66 -3.53
CA ALA A 43 -2.17 3.35 -4.57
C ALA A 43 -1.66 2.37 -5.65
N THR A 44 -1.83 2.75 -6.92
CA THR A 44 -1.34 2.00 -8.08
C THR A 44 -0.01 2.52 -8.62
N ASP A 45 0.80 3.12 -7.73
CA ASP A 45 2.08 3.79 -8.03
C ASP A 45 3.13 2.87 -8.69
N LYS A 46 3.04 1.56 -8.47
CA LYS A 46 3.95 0.56 -9.08
C LYS A 46 3.47 0.01 -10.42
N ALA A 47 2.27 0.37 -10.89
CA ALA A 47 1.69 -0.21 -12.10
C ALA A 47 2.57 0.01 -13.36
N LEU A 48 3.10 1.23 -13.54
CA LEU A 48 3.98 1.54 -14.66
C LEU A 48 5.30 0.76 -14.60
N ALA A 49 5.93 0.68 -13.43
CA ALA A 49 7.17 -0.07 -13.25
C ALA A 49 6.97 -1.56 -13.56
N LEU A 50 5.84 -2.14 -13.12
CA LEU A 50 5.51 -3.53 -13.42
C LEU A 50 5.22 -3.76 -14.90
N LYS A 51 4.52 -2.83 -15.57
CA LYS A 51 4.24 -2.91 -17.01
C LYS A 51 5.51 -2.89 -17.86
N GLN A 52 6.56 -2.18 -17.43
CA GLN A 52 7.81 -2.07 -18.18
C GLN A 52 8.67 -3.35 -18.13
N VAL A 53 8.47 -4.19 -17.11
CA VAL A 53 9.25 -5.43 -16.91
C VAL A 53 8.45 -6.70 -17.23
N ALA A 54 7.18 -6.56 -17.65
CA ALA A 54 6.32 -7.63 -18.12
C ALA A 54 6.50 -7.85 -19.62
#